data_AF-A0A480B692-F1
#
_entry.id   AF-A0A480B692-F1
#
_cell.length_a   1.000
_cell.length_b   1.000
_cell.length_c   1.000
_cell.angle_alpha   90.00
_cell.angle_beta   90.00
_cell.angle_gamma   90.00
#
_symmetry.space_group_name_H-M   'P 1'
#
loop_
_entity.id
_entity.type
_entity.pdbx_description
1 polymer ?
#
loop_
_entity_poly.entity_id
_entity_poly.type
_entity_poly.pdbx_seq_one_letter_code
_entity_poly.pdbx_strand_id
1 'polypeptide(L)'
;MFSFQSELLLRLQQQFVSEHEAEFKSIEALIEAFMTQYNRGDFNDTIEMKLCDLYEAAEEADTAKKSKKLYNKILALCPDEVDAKRELIALELHPSFQLHQLQQLVESLEKPKRIDWNVLEARPYMRCLIDMGMIYLEYNMYNDAIACFTPVFHGDKQDHSGFLVYMMVTCCGAANWDRGRKVYQRYLACCDDIQNAFNQAPDIMLPMHMLYILLALQCGESKVAHDVLADLVDEYEDIEWLLQDATRWNDFVEDHLETIMYMVDQVIDIDFDPRELISLYTTISFLPTQLVSFESPLWQTLYDAYECVTGLIVVNRYSNDSYIGKRETAHMSPVEVAKGGAVRSNPVYENIRFGAQITLSQAGLYTVADFKTITKQEVLMLPGIGKKTVEQLEHNGVIFKA
;
A
#
# COMPACT_ATOMS: atom_id res chain seq x y z
N MET A 1 5.35 4.37 -11.38
CA MET A 1 6.31 3.73 -10.43
C MET A 1 7.63 3.37 -11.16
N PHE A 2 8.80 3.27 -10.49
CA PHE A 2 10.06 2.85 -11.15
C PHE A 2 10.01 1.36 -11.55
N SER A 3 10.21 1.01 -12.83
CA SER A 3 10.12 -0.37 -13.30
C SER A 3 11.35 -1.22 -12.92
N PHE A 4 11.12 -2.48 -12.52
CA PHE A 4 12.19 -3.39 -12.12
C PHE A 4 13.19 -3.67 -13.26
N GLN A 5 12.70 -3.70 -14.49
CA GLN A 5 13.51 -3.79 -15.72
C GLN A 5 14.54 -2.67 -15.83
N SER A 6 14.15 -1.44 -15.46
CA SER A 6 15.06 -0.29 -15.46
C SER A 6 16.19 -0.47 -14.44
N GLU A 7 15.96 -1.19 -13.33
CA GLU A 7 16.99 -1.45 -12.33
C GLU A 7 18.02 -2.48 -12.80
N LEU A 8 17.57 -3.57 -13.42
CA LEU A 8 18.47 -4.59 -13.96
C LEU A 8 19.39 -3.99 -15.03
N LEU A 9 18.86 -3.08 -15.86
CA LEU A 9 19.67 -2.32 -16.81
C LEU A 9 20.69 -1.42 -16.10
N LEU A 10 20.33 -0.76 -15.00
CA LEU A 10 21.26 0.04 -14.21
C LEU A 10 22.34 -0.82 -13.53
N ARG A 11 22.01 -2.03 -13.04
CA ARG A 11 22.99 -2.99 -12.49
C ARG A 11 23.98 -3.40 -13.57
N LEU A 12 23.49 -3.75 -14.76
CA LEU A 12 24.32 -4.08 -15.92
C LEU A 12 25.23 -2.92 -16.33
N GLN A 13 24.69 -1.69 -16.35
CA GLN A 13 25.46 -0.49 -16.64
C GLN A 13 26.55 -0.24 -15.59
N GLN A 14 26.24 -0.37 -14.29
CA GLN A 14 27.21 -0.22 -13.21
C GLN A 14 28.34 -1.24 -13.31
N GLN A 15 28.02 -2.50 -13.63
CA GLN A 15 29.02 -3.53 -13.86
C GLN A 15 29.93 -3.16 -15.03
N PHE A 16 29.34 -2.82 -16.18
CA PHE A 16 30.11 -2.41 -17.36
C PHE A 16 31.03 -1.22 -17.08
N VAL A 17 30.52 -0.20 -16.38
CA VAL A 17 31.31 0.96 -15.97
C VAL A 17 32.48 0.50 -15.10
N SER A 18 32.24 -0.34 -14.09
CA SER A 18 33.29 -0.80 -13.18
C SER A 18 34.40 -1.61 -13.87
N GLU A 19 34.05 -2.37 -14.91
CA GLU A 19 34.98 -3.23 -15.66
C GLU A 19 35.80 -2.43 -16.68
N HIS A 20 35.21 -1.38 -17.28
CA HIS A 20 35.79 -0.68 -18.42
C HIS A 20 36.19 0.78 -18.14
N GLU A 21 35.97 1.32 -16.93
CA GLU A 21 36.27 2.73 -16.62
C GLU A 21 37.69 3.15 -17.03
N ALA A 22 38.69 2.29 -16.79
CA ALA A 22 40.09 2.57 -17.12
C ALA A 22 40.40 2.57 -18.63
N GLU A 23 39.51 2.04 -19.46
CA GLU A 23 39.69 1.91 -20.92
C GLU A 23 39.25 3.17 -21.67
N PHE A 24 38.48 4.05 -21.04
CA PHE A 24 37.90 5.24 -21.65
C PHE A 24 38.44 6.53 -21.05
N LYS A 25 38.56 7.57 -21.89
CA LYS A 25 39.09 8.88 -21.47
C LYS A 25 38.04 9.79 -20.82
N SER A 26 36.75 9.48 -20.98
CA SER A 26 35.66 10.21 -20.36
C SER A 26 34.46 9.28 -20.12
N ILE A 27 33.61 9.66 -19.16
CA ILE A 27 32.40 8.91 -18.80
C ILE A 27 31.40 8.92 -19.96
N GLU A 28 31.32 10.00 -20.73
CA GLU A 28 30.42 10.10 -21.90
C GLU A 28 30.78 9.05 -22.96
N ALA A 29 32.08 8.88 -23.25
CA ALA A 29 32.55 7.88 -24.21
C ALA A 29 32.30 6.44 -23.72
N LEU A 30 32.42 6.21 -22.41
CA LEU A 30 32.11 4.94 -21.77
C LEU A 30 30.60 4.61 -21.86
N ILE A 31 29.74 5.58 -21.57
CA ILE A 31 28.27 5.42 -21.67
C ILE A 31 27.85 5.23 -23.13
N GLU A 32 28.42 5.95 -24.08
CA GLU A 32 28.14 5.78 -25.51
C GLU A 32 28.54 4.37 -25.99
N ALA A 33 29.68 3.86 -25.51
CA ALA A 33 30.10 2.49 -25.79
C ALA A 33 29.14 1.44 -25.21
N PHE A 34 28.72 1.62 -23.96
CA PHE A 34 27.69 0.77 -23.33
C PHE A 34 26.41 0.75 -24.16
N MET A 35 25.85 1.92 -24.48
CA MET A 35 24.60 2.03 -25.25
C MET A 35 24.74 1.40 -26.64
N THR A 36 25.90 1.55 -27.28
CA THR A 36 26.17 0.93 -28.58
C THR A 36 26.17 -0.59 -28.50
N GLN A 37 26.80 -1.18 -27.48
CA GLN A 37 26.83 -2.63 -27.27
C GLN A 37 25.45 -3.17 -26.89
N TYR A 38 24.74 -2.44 -26.02
CA TYR A 38 23.36 -2.76 -25.64
C TYR A 38 22.44 -2.82 -26.85
N ASN A 39 22.46 -1.78 -27.70
CA ASN A 39 21.61 -1.73 -28.89
C ASN A 39 21.96 -2.79 -29.95
N ARG A 40 23.17 -3.36 -29.92
CA ARG A 40 23.56 -4.49 -30.79
C ARG A 40 23.10 -5.84 -30.24
N GLY A 41 22.66 -5.90 -28.99
CA GLY A 41 22.30 -7.12 -28.29
C GLY A 41 23.51 -7.86 -27.70
N ASP A 42 24.64 -7.19 -27.51
CA ASP A 42 25.88 -7.80 -27.01
C ASP A 42 25.71 -8.31 -25.56
N PHE A 43 24.72 -7.81 -24.82
CA PHE A 43 24.40 -8.22 -23.45
C PHE A 43 23.26 -9.24 -23.34
N ASN A 44 22.66 -9.72 -24.45
CA ASN A 44 21.47 -10.59 -24.38
C ASN A 44 21.68 -11.88 -23.57
N ASP A 45 22.94 -12.36 -23.48
CA ASP A 45 23.28 -13.56 -22.73
C ASP A 45 23.65 -13.31 -21.26
N THR A 46 23.68 -12.05 -20.79
CA THR A 46 23.98 -11.73 -19.39
C THR A 46 22.88 -12.22 -18.45
N ILE A 47 23.21 -12.30 -17.16
CA ILE A 47 22.23 -12.71 -16.15
C ILE A 47 21.13 -11.65 -16.06
N GLU A 48 21.49 -10.36 -16.08
CA GLU A 48 20.57 -9.23 -15.97
C GLU A 48 19.50 -9.25 -17.07
N MET A 49 19.89 -9.49 -18.33
CA MET A 49 18.93 -9.57 -19.44
C MET A 49 18.01 -10.79 -19.32
N LYS A 50 18.55 -11.94 -18.92
CA LYS A 50 17.73 -13.14 -18.66
C LYS A 50 16.77 -12.95 -17.49
N LEU A 51 17.17 -12.18 -16.48
CA LEU A 51 16.30 -11.80 -15.38
C LEU A 51 15.19 -10.87 -15.88
N CYS A 52 15.50 -9.85 -16.68
CA CYS A 52 14.49 -8.94 -17.26
C CYS A 52 13.36 -9.72 -17.95
N ASP A 53 13.72 -10.63 -18.87
CA ASP A 53 12.75 -11.45 -19.60
C ASP A 53 11.88 -12.31 -18.67
N LEU A 54 12.47 -12.84 -17.60
CA LEU A 54 11.75 -13.69 -16.64
C LEU A 54 10.83 -12.88 -15.72
N TYR A 55 11.22 -11.67 -15.34
CA TYR A 55 10.38 -10.77 -14.55
C TYR A 55 9.21 -10.27 -15.38
N GLU A 56 9.44 -9.84 -16.62
CA GLU A 56 8.38 -9.45 -17.55
C GLU A 56 7.37 -10.58 -17.75
N ALA A 57 7.86 -11.79 -18.05
CA ALA A 57 6.99 -12.95 -18.18
C ALA A 57 6.23 -13.30 -16.87
N ALA A 58 6.80 -12.98 -15.71
CA ALA A 58 6.18 -13.24 -14.40
C ALA A 58 5.07 -12.23 -14.07
N GLU A 59 5.24 -10.97 -14.52
CA GLU A 59 4.25 -9.91 -14.42
C GLU A 59 3.09 -10.14 -15.41
N GLU A 60 3.38 -10.57 -16.63
CA GLU A 60 2.36 -10.92 -17.66
C GLU A 60 1.64 -12.25 -17.41
N ALA A 61 2.04 -13.00 -16.36
CA ALA A 61 1.49 -14.32 -16.10
C ALA A 61 0.05 -14.24 -15.59
N ASP A 62 -0.90 -14.77 -16.37
CA ASP A 62 -2.34 -14.87 -16.05
C ASP A 62 -2.72 -15.57 -14.73
N THR A 63 -1.78 -16.22 -14.04
CA THR A 63 -2.05 -16.99 -12.83
C THR A 63 -0.88 -16.93 -11.86
N ALA A 64 -1.18 -16.82 -10.56
CA ALA A 64 -0.20 -16.89 -9.48
C ALA A 64 0.68 -18.15 -9.55
N LYS A 65 0.13 -19.28 -10.03
CA LYS A 65 0.90 -20.52 -10.20
C LYS A 65 1.96 -20.40 -11.30
N LYS A 66 1.68 -19.71 -12.42
CA LYS A 66 2.66 -19.47 -13.48
C LYS A 66 3.70 -18.47 -13.01
N SER A 67 3.27 -17.35 -12.42
CA SER A 67 4.15 -16.33 -11.85
C SER A 67 5.12 -16.95 -10.82
N LYS A 68 4.61 -17.76 -9.87
CA LYS A 68 5.43 -18.51 -8.89
C LYS A 68 6.48 -19.41 -9.56
N LYS A 69 6.16 -20.07 -10.68
CA LYS A 69 7.15 -20.89 -11.41
C LYS A 69 8.26 -20.04 -12.03
N LEU A 70 7.93 -18.85 -12.52
CA LEU A 70 8.89 -17.94 -13.15
C LEU A 70 9.83 -17.32 -12.11
N TYR A 71 9.32 -16.86 -10.97
CA TYR A 71 10.18 -16.42 -9.86
C TYR A 71 11.08 -17.54 -9.33
N ASN A 72 10.61 -18.79 -9.27
CA ASN A 72 11.48 -19.91 -8.93
C ASN A 72 12.59 -20.16 -9.99
N LYS A 73 12.36 -19.85 -11.27
CA LYS A 73 13.42 -19.88 -12.29
C LYS A 73 14.42 -18.76 -12.09
N ILE A 74 13.95 -17.56 -11.73
CA ILE A 74 14.82 -16.43 -11.37
C ILE A 74 15.75 -16.85 -10.22
N LEU A 75 15.21 -17.43 -9.14
CA LEU A 75 16.01 -17.89 -8.00
C LEU A 75 16.92 -19.08 -8.32
N ALA A 76 16.62 -19.86 -9.35
CA ALA A 76 17.54 -20.90 -9.82
C ALA A 76 18.75 -20.31 -10.57
N LEU A 77 18.61 -19.14 -11.20
CA LEU A 77 19.69 -18.40 -11.87
C LEU A 77 20.46 -17.52 -10.89
N CYS A 78 19.75 -16.78 -10.03
CA CYS A 78 20.30 -15.87 -9.04
C CYS A 78 19.63 -16.15 -7.68
N PRO A 79 20.19 -17.07 -6.85
CA PRO A 79 19.60 -17.46 -5.56
C PRO A 79 19.49 -16.32 -4.55
N ASP A 80 20.31 -15.28 -4.70
CA ASP A 80 20.36 -14.13 -3.81
C ASP A 80 19.43 -12.98 -4.25
N GLU A 81 18.69 -13.15 -5.34
CA GLU A 81 17.78 -12.12 -5.85
C GLU A 81 16.64 -11.84 -4.86
N VAL A 82 16.76 -10.73 -4.14
CA VAL A 82 15.85 -10.34 -3.04
C VAL A 82 14.46 -10.03 -3.57
N ASP A 83 14.37 -9.32 -4.70
CA ASP A 83 13.09 -8.93 -5.29
C ASP A 83 12.27 -10.17 -5.69
N ALA A 84 12.87 -11.22 -6.26
CA ALA A 84 12.16 -12.47 -6.57
C ALA A 84 11.68 -13.21 -5.32
N LYS A 85 12.44 -13.18 -4.23
CA LYS A 85 11.99 -13.72 -2.92
C LYS A 85 10.78 -12.94 -2.42
N ARG A 86 10.82 -11.61 -2.53
CA ARG A 86 9.73 -10.71 -2.13
C ARG A 86 8.45 -10.96 -2.93
N GLU A 87 8.56 -11.05 -4.24
CA GLU A 87 7.41 -11.33 -5.12
C GLU A 87 6.81 -12.73 -4.85
N LEU A 88 7.65 -13.74 -4.56
CA LEU A 88 7.15 -15.05 -4.11
C LEU A 88 6.37 -14.98 -2.81
N ILE A 89 6.83 -14.15 -1.86
CA ILE A 89 6.13 -13.91 -0.61
C ILE A 89 4.78 -13.24 -0.88
N ALA A 90 4.72 -12.22 -1.74
CA ALA A 90 3.48 -11.53 -2.10
C ALA A 90 2.42 -12.46 -2.71
N LEU A 91 2.84 -13.55 -3.37
CA LEU A 91 1.93 -14.58 -3.91
C LEU A 91 1.36 -15.54 -2.84
N GLU A 92 1.77 -15.43 -1.57
CA GLU A 92 1.21 -16.23 -0.47
C GLU A 92 -0.20 -15.74 -0.10
N LEU A 93 -1.06 -16.67 0.33
CA LEU A 93 -2.51 -16.44 0.49
C LEU A 93 -2.88 -15.47 1.62
N HIS A 94 -2.04 -15.29 2.64
CA HIS A 94 -2.40 -14.50 3.82
C HIS A 94 -1.31 -13.53 4.28
N PRO A 95 -1.64 -12.25 4.53
CA PRO A 95 -0.68 -11.22 4.92
C PRO A 95 0.13 -11.53 6.18
N SER A 96 -0.37 -12.33 7.12
CA SER A 96 0.43 -12.69 8.30
C SER A 96 1.61 -13.63 7.95
N PHE A 97 1.43 -14.52 6.96
CA PHE A 97 2.55 -15.35 6.47
C PHE A 97 3.51 -14.48 5.66
N GLN A 98 2.97 -13.56 4.86
CA GLN A 98 3.76 -12.62 4.11
C GLN A 98 4.65 -11.79 5.04
N LEU A 99 4.07 -11.21 6.09
CA LEU A 99 4.78 -10.42 7.07
C LEU A 99 5.87 -11.23 7.80
N HIS A 100 5.58 -12.47 8.20
CA HIS A 100 6.56 -13.33 8.85
C HIS A 100 7.75 -13.64 7.93
N GLN A 101 7.49 -13.99 6.67
CA GLN A 101 8.55 -14.29 5.70
C GLN A 101 9.33 -13.03 5.29
N LEU A 102 8.66 -11.88 5.16
CA LEU A 102 9.32 -10.59 4.91
C LEU A 102 10.25 -10.21 6.07
N GLN A 103 9.83 -10.40 7.32
CA GLN A 103 10.69 -10.19 8.49
C GLN A 103 11.94 -11.06 8.44
N GLN A 104 11.78 -12.36 8.16
CA GLN A 104 12.92 -13.27 8.02
C GLN A 104 13.84 -12.87 6.86
N LEU A 105 13.26 -12.44 5.73
CA LEU A 105 14.02 -11.95 4.59
C LEU A 105 14.84 -10.73 5.00
N VAL A 106 14.21 -9.69 5.57
CA VAL A 106 14.88 -8.46 6.02
C VAL A 106 15.99 -8.74 7.05
N GLU A 107 15.77 -9.66 7.99
CA GLU A 107 16.77 -10.08 8.98
C GLU A 107 17.96 -10.81 8.34
N SER A 108 17.74 -11.52 7.24
CA SER A 108 18.79 -12.22 6.50
C SER A 108 19.64 -11.31 5.61
N LEU A 109 19.13 -10.12 5.27
CA LEU A 109 19.86 -9.16 4.42
C LEU A 109 20.96 -8.47 5.22
N GLU A 110 22.11 -8.27 4.59
CA GLU A 110 23.12 -7.35 5.13
C GLU A 110 22.52 -5.94 5.13
N LYS A 111 22.41 -5.34 6.32
CA LYS A 111 21.86 -3.99 6.43
C LYS A 111 22.76 -3.01 5.66
N PRO A 112 22.22 -2.24 4.70
CA PRO A 112 23.04 -1.31 3.92
C PRO A 112 23.75 -0.31 4.83
N LYS A 113 25.04 -0.06 4.58
CA LYS A 113 25.81 0.97 5.31
C LYS A 113 25.17 2.35 5.20
N ARG A 114 24.53 2.62 4.06
CA ARG A 114 23.77 3.83 3.77
C ARG A 114 22.44 3.41 3.14
N ILE A 115 21.34 3.75 3.80
CA ILE A 115 19.99 3.60 3.26
C ILE A 115 19.71 4.86 2.43
N ASP A 116 19.89 4.76 1.12
CA ASP A 116 19.71 5.85 0.16
C ASP A 116 19.26 5.27 -1.18
N TRP A 117 18.18 5.79 -1.77
CA TRP A 117 17.62 5.25 -3.01
C TRP A 117 18.61 5.29 -4.18
N ASN A 118 19.58 6.19 -4.16
CA ASN A 118 20.60 6.26 -5.21
C ASN A 118 21.65 5.14 -5.11
N VAL A 119 21.64 4.35 -4.04
CA VAL A 119 22.47 3.16 -3.85
C VAL A 119 21.65 1.95 -4.25
N LEU A 120 21.94 1.33 -5.40
CA LEU A 120 21.14 0.24 -5.97
C LEU A 120 21.00 -0.93 -4.99
N GLU A 121 22.08 -1.27 -4.29
CA GLU A 121 22.13 -2.37 -3.33
C GLU A 121 21.25 -2.14 -2.10
N ALA A 122 20.91 -0.89 -1.79
CA ALA A 122 20.02 -0.55 -0.69
C ALA A 122 18.53 -0.68 -1.07
N ARG A 123 18.20 -0.61 -2.37
CA ARG A 123 16.81 -0.57 -2.84
C ARG A 123 15.99 -1.81 -2.48
N PRO A 124 16.49 -3.05 -2.64
CA PRO A 124 15.71 -4.23 -2.26
C PRO A 124 15.35 -4.24 -0.78
N TYR A 125 16.28 -3.82 0.09
CA TYR A 125 16.02 -3.66 1.53
C TYR A 125 14.91 -2.63 1.79
N MET A 126 14.95 -1.46 1.13
CA MET A 126 13.90 -0.44 1.26
C MET A 126 12.55 -0.93 0.77
N ARG A 127 12.49 -1.67 -0.35
CA ARG A 127 11.24 -2.25 -0.85
C ARG A 127 10.64 -3.28 0.12
N CYS A 128 11.45 -4.15 0.73
CA CYS A 128 10.95 -5.05 1.77
C CYS A 128 10.35 -4.29 2.97
N LEU A 129 10.95 -3.16 3.37
CA LEU A 129 10.37 -2.31 4.41
C LEU A 129 9.05 -1.66 3.97
N ILE A 130 8.94 -1.23 2.70
CA ILE A 130 7.69 -0.69 2.15
C ILE A 130 6.60 -1.76 2.21
N ASP A 131 6.85 -2.97 1.69
CA ASP A 131 5.88 -4.07 1.69
C ASP A 131 5.42 -4.44 3.11
N MET A 132 6.35 -4.53 4.06
CA MET A 132 5.99 -4.74 5.47
C MET A 132 5.14 -3.59 6.02
N GLY A 133 5.50 -2.35 5.72
CA GLY A 133 4.76 -1.17 6.16
C GLY A 133 3.34 -1.12 5.59
N MET A 134 3.18 -1.53 4.33
CA MET A 134 1.90 -1.66 3.66
C MET A 134 1.01 -2.70 4.34
N ILE A 135 1.53 -3.90 4.60
CA ILE A 135 0.78 -4.92 5.33
C ILE A 135 0.41 -4.42 6.73
N TYR A 136 1.31 -3.77 7.46
CA TYR A 136 0.96 -3.20 8.77
C TYR A 136 -0.14 -2.14 8.67
N LEU A 137 -0.11 -1.30 7.63
CA LEU A 137 -1.13 -0.28 7.39
C LEU A 137 -2.51 -0.92 7.13
N GLU A 138 -2.59 -1.97 6.32
CA GLU A 138 -3.84 -2.72 6.06
C GLU A 138 -4.50 -3.25 7.35
N TYR A 139 -3.69 -3.62 8.35
CA TYR A 139 -4.16 -4.10 9.64
C TYR A 139 -4.27 -3.01 10.71
N ASN A 140 -4.19 -1.73 10.31
CA ASN A 140 -4.26 -0.54 11.19
C ASN A 140 -3.18 -0.54 12.29
N MET A 141 -2.06 -1.22 12.06
CA MET A 141 -0.90 -1.25 12.96
C MET A 141 0.01 -0.06 12.67
N TYR A 142 -0.53 1.15 12.91
CA TYR A 142 0.07 2.39 12.43
C TYR A 142 1.49 2.65 12.92
N ASN A 143 1.79 2.34 14.18
CA ASN A 143 3.13 2.57 14.73
C ASN A 143 4.17 1.63 14.11
N ASP A 144 3.79 0.39 13.82
CA ASP A 144 4.66 -0.60 13.17
C ASP A 144 4.89 -0.22 11.69
N ALA A 145 3.83 0.19 10.98
CA ALA A 145 3.94 0.74 9.64
C ALA A 145 4.86 1.99 9.59
N ILE A 146 4.70 2.93 10.53
CA ILE A 146 5.60 4.09 10.66
C ILE A 146 7.05 3.64 10.88
N ALA A 147 7.28 2.62 11.71
CA ALA A 147 8.63 2.10 11.96
C ALA A 147 9.27 1.55 10.67
N CYS A 148 8.50 0.84 9.85
CA CYS A 148 8.92 0.33 8.54
C CYS A 148 9.19 1.46 7.53
N PHE A 149 8.32 2.46 7.43
CA PHE A 149 8.50 3.58 6.49
C PHE A 149 9.59 4.56 6.92
N THR A 150 9.96 4.61 8.21
CA THR A 150 10.92 5.60 8.73
C THR A 150 12.29 5.56 8.04
N PRO A 151 12.97 4.41 7.89
CA PRO A 151 14.25 4.37 7.19
C PRO A 151 14.13 4.78 5.71
N VAL A 152 13.06 4.35 5.04
CA VAL A 152 12.78 4.68 3.63
C VAL A 152 12.56 6.19 3.48
N PHE A 153 11.81 6.80 4.40
CA PHE A 153 11.66 8.25 4.46
C PHE A 153 12.97 9.00 4.59
N HIS A 154 14.00 8.48 5.24
CA HIS A 154 15.29 9.17 5.26
C HIS A 154 16.12 8.89 4.00
N GLY A 155 15.94 7.73 3.38
CA GLY A 155 16.74 7.26 2.23
C GLY A 155 16.24 7.69 0.86
N ASP A 156 14.93 7.86 0.65
CA ASP A 156 14.35 8.12 -0.67
C ASP A 156 13.72 9.52 -0.79
N LYS A 157 14.56 10.55 -1.00
CA LYS A 157 14.15 11.96 -1.00
C LYS A 157 13.12 12.36 -2.04
N GLN A 158 13.05 11.65 -3.16
CA GLN A 158 12.21 12.00 -4.31
C GLN A 158 11.00 11.09 -4.48
N ASP A 159 10.72 10.23 -3.49
CA ASP A 159 9.56 9.34 -3.50
C ASP A 159 9.47 8.45 -4.74
N HIS A 160 10.59 7.85 -5.13
CA HIS A 160 10.68 7.01 -6.33
C HIS A 160 9.73 5.80 -6.28
N SER A 161 9.36 5.36 -5.08
CA SER A 161 8.41 4.26 -4.87
C SER A 161 6.97 4.73 -4.59
N GLY A 162 6.69 6.02 -4.52
CA GLY A 162 5.37 6.56 -4.20
C GLY A 162 4.88 6.24 -2.77
N PHE A 163 5.79 5.95 -1.84
CA PHE A 163 5.42 5.48 -0.49
C PHE A 163 5.00 6.61 0.46
N LEU A 164 5.29 7.88 0.14
CA LEU A 164 4.95 9.01 1.01
C LEU A 164 3.46 9.09 1.29
N VAL A 165 2.62 8.71 0.32
CA VAL A 165 1.17 8.67 0.49
C VAL A 165 0.78 7.71 1.62
N TYR A 166 1.29 6.49 1.59
CA TYR A 166 1.05 5.49 2.63
C TYR A 166 1.56 5.94 3.99
N MET A 167 2.76 6.53 4.02
CA MET A 167 3.32 7.03 5.27
C MET A 167 2.48 8.17 5.86
N MET A 168 1.92 9.05 5.01
CA MET A 168 1.03 10.12 5.45
C MET A 168 -0.26 9.55 6.05
N VAL A 169 -0.91 8.62 5.35
CA VAL A 169 -2.10 7.92 5.82
C VAL A 169 -1.83 7.24 7.17
N THR A 170 -0.69 6.57 7.28
CA THR A 170 -0.25 5.92 8.52
C THR A 170 -0.05 6.91 9.66
N CYS A 171 0.56 8.07 9.38
CA CYS A 171 0.73 9.13 10.38
C CYS A 171 -0.62 9.68 10.85
N CYS A 172 -1.60 9.82 9.96
CA CYS A 172 -2.95 10.26 10.32
C CYS A 172 -3.65 9.24 11.21
N GLY A 173 -3.61 7.95 10.85
CA GLY A 173 -4.17 6.88 11.67
C GLY A 173 -3.53 6.77 13.06
N ALA A 174 -2.23 7.07 13.18
CA ALA A 174 -1.53 7.18 14.46
C ALA A 174 -1.78 8.49 15.24
N ALA A 175 -2.56 9.43 14.69
CA ALA A 175 -2.67 10.81 15.19
C ALA A 175 -1.32 11.53 15.35
N ASN A 176 -0.34 11.19 14.51
CA ASN A 176 1.01 11.77 14.50
C ASN A 176 1.08 12.94 13.51
N TRP A 177 0.38 14.02 13.84
CA TRP A 177 0.12 15.14 12.93
C TRP A 177 1.39 15.86 12.47
N ASP A 178 2.35 16.14 13.38
CA ASP A 178 3.61 16.81 13.01
C ASP A 178 4.41 15.99 12.00
N ARG A 179 4.42 14.66 12.16
CA ARG A 179 5.10 13.78 11.22
C ARG A 179 4.36 13.69 9.89
N GLY A 180 3.04 13.55 9.91
CA GLY A 180 2.20 13.57 8.71
C GLY A 180 2.41 14.85 7.88
N ARG A 181 2.48 16.01 8.54
CA ARG A 181 2.77 17.29 7.90
C ARG A 181 4.12 17.30 7.19
N LYS A 182 5.19 16.81 7.83
CA LYS A 182 6.53 16.72 7.21
C LYS A 182 6.54 15.79 6.00
N VAL A 183 5.77 14.70 6.05
CA VAL A 183 5.62 13.78 4.91
C VAL A 183 4.94 14.49 3.75
N TYR A 184 3.85 15.22 4.01
CA TYR A 184 3.15 15.95 2.97
C TYR A 184 3.96 17.10 2.36
N GLN A 185 4.65 17.90 3.18
CA GLN A 185 5.52 18.98 2.68
C GLN A 185 6.57 18.45 1.70
N ARG A 186 7.06 17.23 1.94
CA ARG A 186 7.96 16.56 1.01
C ARG A 186 7.25 16.04 -0.23
N TYR A 187 6.07 15.45 -0.08
CA TYR A 187 5.26 15.01 -1.23
C TYR A 187 5.03 16.18 -2.20
N LEU A 188 4.58 17.35 -1.69
CA LEU A 188 4.45 18.56 -2.50
C LEU A 188 5.75 18.96 -3.20
N ALA A 189 6.89 18.89 -2.49
CA ALA A 189 8.18 19.23 -3.08
C ALA A 189 8.65 18.23 -4.16
N CYS A 190 8.06 17.03 -4.22
CA CYS A 190 8.32 16.05 -5.28
C CYS A 190 7.34 16.19 -6.47
N CYS A 191 6.19 16.84 -6.27
CA CYS A 191 5.24 17.12 -7.34
C CYS A 191 5.67 18.38 -8.11
N ASP A 192 6.42 18.19 -9.19
CA ASP A 192 6.91 19.29 -10.04
C ASP A 192 5.77 20.18 -10.61
N ASP A 193 4.58 19.60 -10.81
CA ASP A 193 3.38 20.30 -11.26
C ASP A 193 2.12 19.67 -10.64
N ILE A 194 1.75 20.18 -9.46
CA ILE A 194 0.55 19.76 -8.73
C ILE A 194 -0.70 20.00 -9.57
N GLN A 195 -0.74 21.08 -10.36
CA GLN A 195 -1.89 21.39 -11.20
C GLN A 195 -2.08 20.37 -12.30
N ASN A 196 -1.00 20.01 -12.98
CA ASN A 196 -1.02 18.98 -14.00
C ASN A 196 -1.35 17.60 -13.40
N ALA A 197 -0.82 17.27 -12.22
CA ALA A 197 -1.20 16.05 -11.51
C ALA A 197 -2.70 16.04 -11.18
N PHE A 198 -3.25 17.18 -10.72
CA PHE A 198 -4.68 17.35 -10.48
C PHE A 198 -5.51 17.19 -11.75
N ASN A 199 -5.11 17.83 -12.84
CA ASN A 199 -5.83 17.76 -14.11
C ASN A 199 -5.83 16.35 -14.71
N GLN A 200 -4.76 15.58 -14.48
CA GLN A 200 -4.64 14.21 -14.97
C GLN A 200 -5.42 13.20 -14.12
N ALA A 201 -5.54 13.45 -12.81
CA ALA A 201 -6.11 12.50 -11.87
C ALA A 201 -6.83 13.21 -10.70
N PRO A 202 -7.91 13.98 -10.97
CA PRO A 202 -8.56 14.79 -9.96
C PRO A 202 -9.10 13.95 -8.80
N ASP A 203 -9.61 12.76 -9.10
CA ASP A 203 -10.19 11.82 -8.15
C ASP A 203 -9.17 11.30 -7.11
N ILE A 204 -7.88 11.34 -7.44
CA ILE A 204 -6.77 10.94 -6.57
C ILE A 204 -6.25 12.14 -5.78
N MET A 205 -6.06 13.24 -6.49
CA MET A 205 -5.40 14.43 -5.97
C MET A 205 -6.29 15.19 -5.00
N LEU A 206 -7.61 15.15 -5.20
CA LEU A 206 -8.58 15.78 -4.32
C LEU A 206 -8.56 15.18 -2.89
N PRO A 207 -8.73 13.85 -2.70
CA PRO A 207 -8.56 13.23 -1.39
C PRO A 207 -7.22 13.57 -0.72
N MET A 208 -6.13 13.57 -1.49
CA MET A 208 -4.79 13.91 -0.99
C MET A 208 -4.69 15.35 -0.46
N HIS A 209 -5.30 16.31 -1.14
CA HIS A 209 -5.32 17.70 -0.68
C HIS A 209 -6.23 17.90 0.53
N MET A 210 -7.35 17.18 0.60
CA MET A 210 -8.20 17.16 1.80
C MET A 210 -7.43 16.65 3.02
N LEU A 211 -6.64 15.58 2.87
CA LEU A 211 -5.80 15.06 3.95
C LEU A 211 -4.82 16.11 4.47
N TYR A 212 -4.25 16.89 3.56
CA TYR A 212 -3.33 17.92 3.94
C TYR A 212 -3.97 19.08 4.67
N ILE A 213 -5.11 19.57 4.18
CA ILE A 213 -5.85 20.65 4.84
C ILE A 213 -6.16 20.22 6.29
N LEU A 214 -6.61 18.97 6.49
CA LEU A 214 -6.83 18.41 7.82
C LEU A 214 -5.55 18.37 8.67
N LEU A 215 -4.43 17.92 8.11
CA LEU A 215 -3.13 17.90 8.80
C LEU A 215 -2.65 19.30 9.21
N ALA A 216 -2.77 20.27 8.31
CA ALA A 216 -2.38 21.66 8.55
C ALA A 216 -3.24 22.28 9.66
N LEU A 217 -4.55 22.06 9.62
CA LEU A 217 -5.48 22.50 10.68
C LEU A 217 -5.11 21.88 12.03
N GLN A 218 -4.81 20.58 12.08
CA GLN A 218 -4.40 19.91 13.34
C GLN A 218 -3.05 20.39 13.87
N CYS A 219 -2.16 20.86 13.00
CA CYS A 219 -0.89 21.47 13.40
C CYS A 219 -1.03 22.95 13.80
N GLY A 220 -2.24 23.54 13.75
CA GLY A 220 -2.47 24.96 14.02
C GLY A 220 -2.02 25.89 12.89
N GLU A 221 -1.75 25.35 11.70
CA GLU A 221 -1.32 26.10 10.51
C GLU A 221 -2.53 26.52 9.64
N SER A 222 -3.55 27.12 10.26
CA SER A 222 -4.82 27.43 9.60
C SER A 222 -4.66 28.28 8.35
N LYS A 223 -3.67 29.17 8.30
CA LYS A 223 -3.39 29.97 7.10
C LYS A 223 -3.05 29.09 5.89
N VAL A 224 -2.15 28.12 6.07
CA VAL A 224 -1.74 27.20 4.99
C VAL A 224 -2.94 26.38 4.52
N ALA A 225 -3.73 25.90 5.48
CA ALA A 225 -4.94 25.13 5.18
C ALA A 225 -5.96 25.96 4.38
N HIS A 226 -6.16 27.24 4.76
CA HIS A 226 -7.08 28.15 4.08
C HIS A 226 -6.58 28.54 2.69
N ASP A 227 -5.28 28.81 2.52
CA ASP A 227 -4.70 29.15 1.22
C ASP A 227 -4.90 27.99 0.24
N VAL A 228 -4.59 26.75 0.64
CA VAL A 228 -4.79 25.55 -0.20
C VAL A 228 -6.26 25.30 -0.50
N LEU A 229 -7.14 25.49 0.49
CA LEU A 229 -8.58 25.32 0.30
C LEU A 229 -9.15 26.37 -0.65
N ALA A 230 -8.64 27.60 -0.62
CA ALA A 230 -9.04 28.67 -1.55
C ALA A 230 -8.64 28.31 -2.98
N ASP A 231 -7.39 27.88 -3.18
CA ASP A 231 -6.91 27.42 -4.50
C ASP A 231 -7.79 26.26 -5.02
N LEU A 232 -8.13 25.30 -4.16
CA LEU A 232 -8.96 24.15 -4.51
C LEU A 232 -10.40 24.54 -4.91
N VAL A 233 -10.98 25.53 -4.22
CA VAL A 233 -12.32 26.05 -4.54
C VAL A 233 -12.31 26.81 -5.86
N ASP A 234 -11.27 27.62 -6.11
CA ASP A 234 -11.14 28.42 -7.33
C ASP A 234 -10.90 27.53 -8.57
N GLU A 235 -10.20 26.42 -8.41
CA GLU A 235 -9.76 25.57 -9.52
C GLU A 235 -10.67 24.37 -9.79
N TYR A 236 -11.50 23.95 -8.84
CA TYR A 236 -12.32 22.74 -8.96
C TYR A 236 -13.80 23.02 -8.65
N GLU A 237 -14.60 23.10 -9.71
CA GLU A 237 -16.02 23.46 -9.66
C GLU A 237 -16.85 22.53 -8.74
N ASP A 238 -16.47 21.25 -8.66
CA ASP A 238 -17.21 20.26 -7.85
C ASP A 238 -16.84 20.32 -6.35
N ILE A 239 -15.82 21.08 -5.94
CA ILE A 239 -15.45 21.21 -4.52
C ILE A 239 -16.57 21.85 -3.71
N GLU A 240 -17.17 22.89 -4.29
CA GLU A 240 -18.31 23.56 -3.66
C GLU A 240 -19.45 22.59 -3.46
N TRP A 241 -19.75 21.76 -4.47
CA TRP A 241 -20.76 20.72 -4.37
C TRP A 241 -20.41 19.68 -3.28
N LEU A 242 -19.16 19.22 -3.23
CA LEU A 242 -18.68 18.22 -2.26
C LEU A 242 -18.72 18.69 -0.81
N LEU A 243 -18.27 19.91 -0.52
CA LEU A 243 -18.08 20.40 0.86
C LEU A 243 -19.32 21.07 1.47
N GLN A 244 -20.30 21.48 0.66
CA GLN A 244 -21.56 22.06 1.15
C GLN A 244 -22.48 21.04 1.85
N ASP A 245 -22.30 19.75 1.59
CA ASP A 245 -23.10 18.69 2.17
C ASP A 245 -22.22 17.49 2.53
N ALA A 246 -22.12 17.22 3.82
CA ALA A 246 -21.28 16.16 4.34
C ALA A 246 -21.65 14.74 3.87
N THR A 247 -22.88 14.52 3.38
CA THR A 247 -23.25 13.22 2.80
C THR A 247 -22.65 13.00 1.43
N ARG A 248 -22.35 14.07 0.66
CA ARG A 248 -21.83 13.97 -0.71
C ARG A 248 -20.40 13.49 -0.76
N TRP A 249 -19.62 13.73 0.29
CA TRP A 249 -18.30 13.12 0.41
C TRP A 249 -18.39 11.59 0.50
N ASN A 250 -19.41 11.05 1.17
CA ASN A 250 -19.62 9.60 1.19
C ASN A 250 -20.02 9.08 -0.17
N ASP A 251 -20.95 9.77 -0.85
CA ASP A 251 -21.38 9.38 -2.19
C ASP A 251 -20.18 9.40 -3.16
N PHE A 252 -19.36 10.45 -3.12
CA PHE A 252 -18.11 10.53 -3.88
C PHE A 252 -17.18 9.36 -3.57
N VAL A 253 -16.95 9.06 -2.31
CA VAL A 253 -16.09 7.94 -1.91
C VAL A 253 -16.68 6.61 -2.34
N GLU A 254 -17.96 6.35 -2.08
CA GLU A 254 -18.64 5.09 -2.43
C GLU A 254 -18.63 4.88 -3.95
N ASP A 255 -18.94 5.91 -4.74
CA ASP A 255 -18.92 5.84 -6.21
C ASP A 255 -17.51 5.57 -6.74
N HIS A 256 -16.48 6.23 -6.19
CA HIS A 256 -15.09 6.01 -6.60
C HIS A 256 -14.55 4.67 -6.12
N LEU A 257 -14.93 4.22 -4.93
CA LEU A 257 -14.58 2.89 -4.42
C LEU A 257 -15.27 1.80 -5.22
N GLU A 258 -16.54 1.94 -5.59
CA GLU A 258 -17.25 0.99 -6.45
C GLU A 258 -16.61 0.96 -7.84
N THR A 259 -16.23 2.12 -8.38
CA THR A 259 -15.51 2.20 -9.67
C THR A 259 -14.13 1.54 -9.59
N ILE A 260 -13.37 1.79 -8.52
CA ILE A 260 -12.06 1.16 -8.29
C ILE A 260 -12.22 -0.34 -8.06
N MET A 261 -13.19 -0.77 -7.26
CA MET A 261 -13.48 -2.18 -7.02
C MET A 261 -13.94 -2.89 -8.29
N TYR A 262 -14.75 -2.22 -9.12
CA TYR A 262 -15.14 -2.72 -10.43
C TYR A 262 -13.94 -2.80 -11.37
N MET A 263 -13.06 -1.79 -11.38
CA MET A 263 -11.81 -1.82 -12.14
C MET A 263 -10.92 -2.98 -11.66
N VAL A 264 -10.76 -3.16 -10.35
CA VAL A 264 -10.02 -4.26 -9.69
C VAL A 264 -10.62 -5.63 -10.04
N ASP A 265 -11.96 -5.77 -10.02
CA ASP A 265 -12.66 -7.00 -10.44
C ASP A 265 -12.56 -7.23 -11.96
N GLN A 266 -12.34 -6.17 -12.76
CA GLN A 266 -12.09 -6.20 -14.21
C GLN A 266 -10.59 -6.30 -14.57
N VAL A 267 -9.65 -6.40 -13.60
CA VAL A 267 -8.18 -6.58 -13.82
C VAL A 267 -7.82 -7.88 -14.56
N ILE A 268 -8.80 -8.58 -15.14
CA ILE A 268 -8.53 -9.58 -16.18
C ILE A 268 -8.09 -8.90 -17.49
N ASP A 269 -8.30 -7.60 -17.72
CA ASP A 269 -8.11 -6.99 -19.06
C ASP A 269 -7.59 -5.52 -19.13
N ILE A 270 -6.96 -4.98 -18.08
CA ILE A 270 -6.40 -3.60 -18.12
C ILE A 270 -4.90 -3.60 -17.79
N ASP A 271 -4.09 -2.93 -18.62
CA ASP A 271 -2.63 -2.70 -18.52
C ASP A 271 -2.17 -1.90 -17.27
N PHE A 272 -2.93 -1.88 -16.18
CA PHE A 272 -2.66 -1.05 -15.00
C PHE A 272 -1.97 -1.86 -13.90
N ASP A 273 -0.87 -1.35 -13.31
CA ASP A 273 -0.19 -2.02 -12.18
C ASP A 273 -1.16 -2.11 -10.99
N PRO A 274 -1.50 -3.32 -10.51
CA PRO A 274 -2.37 -3.50 -9.36
C PRO A 274 -1.88 -2.74 -8.11
N ARG A 275 -0.57 -2.49 -7.97
CA ARG A 275 0.00 -1.71 -6.86
C ARG A 275 -0.34 -0.22 -6.92
N GLU A 276 -0.48 0.36 -8.12
CA GLU A 276 -0.92 1.75 -8.29
C GLU A 276 -2.43 1.87 -8.00
N LEU A 277 -3.22 0.86 -8.39
CA LEU A 277 -4.64 0.74 -8.01
C LEU A 277 -4.84 0.49 -6.51
N ILE A 278 -3.96 -0.29 -5.85
CA ILE A 278 -3.95 -0.47 -4.39
C ILE A 278 -3.50 0.82 -3.69
N SER A 279 -2.59 1.59 -4.27
CA SER A 279 -2.22 2.93 -3.78
C SER A 279 -3.40 3.88 -3.78
N LEU A 280 -4.10 3.90 -4.91
CA LEU A 280 -5.29 4.67 -5.14
C LEU A 280 -6.42 4.24 -4.19
N TYR A 281 -6.69 2.94 -4.11
CA TYR A 281 -7.66 2.34 -3.19
C TYR A 281 -7.28 2.64 -1.74
N THR A 282 -6.03 2.51 -1.33
CA THR A 282 -5.60 2.82 0.05
C THR A 282 -5.78 4.31 0.31
N THR A 283 -5.42 5.19 -0.60
CA THR A 283 -5.59 6.63 -0.41
C THR A 283 -7.07 7.02 -0.31
N ILE A 284 -7.89 6.54 -1.25
CA ILE A 284 -9.33 6.86 -1.35
C ILE A 284 -10.16 6.13 -0.30
N SER A 285 -9.83 4.89 0.07
CA SER A 285 -10.55 4.12 1.09
C SER A 285 -10.20 4.57 2.50
N PHE A 286 -8.96 5.01 2.76
CA PHE A 286 -8.48 5.23 4.13
C PHE A 286 -8.84 6.62 4.67
N LEU A 287 -8.88 7.64 3.79
CA LEU A 287 -9.37 8.99 4.10
C LEU A 287 -10.82 9.00 4.66
N PRO A 288 -11.72 8.13 4.21
CA PRO A 288 -13.11 8.06 4.70
C PRO A 288 -13.42 6.87 5.61
N THR A 289 -12.55 5.86 5.77
CA THR A 289 -12.83 4.73 6.68
C THR A 289 -12.07 4.75 8.00
N GLN A 290 -10.92 5.43 8.11
CA GLN A 290 -10.11 5.45 9.34
C GLN A 290 -9.96 6.83 9.98
N LEU A 291 -10.08 7.94 9.22
CA LEU A 291 -10.32 9.28 9.80
C LEU A 291 -11.75 9.43 10.34
N VAL A 292 -12.48 8.33 10.35
CA VAL A 292 -13.92 8.29 10.36
C VAL A 292 -14.41 7.24 11.35
N SER A 293 -14.36 7.63 12.62
CA SER A 293 -15.68 7.89 13.17
C SER A 293 -16.12 9.22 12.56
N PHE A 294 -17.17 9.26 11.72
CA PHE A 294 -17.74 10.52 11.16
C PHE A 294 -18.17 11.52 12.27
N GLU A 295 -18.07 11.09 13.52
CA GLU A 295 -18.08 11.84 14.78
C GLU A 295 -16.77 12.65 15.04
N SER A 296 -15.79 12.64 14.11
CA SER A 296 -14.46 13.21 14.32
C SER A 296 -14.48 14.75 14.28
N PRO A 297 -13.93 15.44 15.29
CA PRO A 297 -13.76 16.89 15.30
C PRO A 297 -13.01 17.45 14.07
N LEU A 298 -12.28 16.60 13.35
CA LEU A 298 -11.55 16.94 12.14
C LEU A 298 -12.46 17.48 11.02
N TRP A 299 -13.61 16.83 10.80
CA TRP A 299 -14.57 17.26 9.77
C TRP A 299 -15.20 18.61 10.12
N GLN A 300 -15.52 18.85 11.39
CA GLN A 300 -16.01 20.16 11.82
C GLN A 300 -14.96 21.25 11.59
N THR A 301 -13.69 20.96 11.87
CA THR A 301 -12.59 21.90 11.62
C THR A 301 -12.42 22.20 10.13
N LEU A 302 -12.62 21.20 9.25
CA LEU A 302 -12.61 21.40 7.80
C LEU A 302 -13.79 22.24 7.32
N TYR A 303 -15.01 21.98 7.80
CA TYR A 303 -16.17 22.79 7.46
C TYR A 303 -16.04 24.23 7.94
N ASP A 304 -15.54 24.44 9.16
CA ASP A 304 -15.27 25.79 9.68
C ASP A 304 -14.25 26.53 8.81
N ALA A 305 -13.21 25.85 8.35
CA ALA A 305 -12.23 26.41 7.41
C ALA A 305 -12.88 26.75 6.05
N TYR A 306 -13.72 25.85 5.52
CA TYR A 306 -14.43 26.06 4.26
C TYR A 306 -15.39 27.25 4.30
N GLU A 307 -16.21 27.36 5.35
CA GLU A 307 -17.10 28.51 5.53
C GLU A 307 -16.29 29.82 5.71
N CYS A 308 -15.14 29.75 6.38
CA CYS A 308 -14.24 30.89 6.53
C CYS A 308 -13.64 31.35 5.19
N VAL A 309 -13.26 30.41 4.32
CA VAL A 309 -12.63 30.69 3.02
C VAL A 309 -13.66 31.20 2.00
N THR A 310 -14.82 30.54 1.93
CA THR A 310 -15.82 30.80 0.88
C THR A 310 -16.91 31.81 1.30
N GLY A 311 -17.12 31.99 2.61
CA GLY A 311 -18.27 32.74 3.14
C GLY A 311 -19.61 32.02 2.98
N LEU A 312 -19.61 30.78 2.49
CA LEU A 312 -20.80 29.94 2.36
C LEU A 312 -21.08 29.21 3.68
N ILE A 313 -22.31 28.72 3.86
CA ILE A 313 -22.70 27.94 5.04
C ILE A 313 -22.86 26.48 4.60
N VAL A 314 -22.24 25.55 5.32
CA VAL A 314 -22.41 24.11 5.08
C VAL A 314 -23.81 23.70 5.54
N VAL A 315 -24.62 23.22 4.61
CA VAL A 315 -26.06 22.96 4.80
C VAL A 315 -26.29 21.77 5.74
N ASN A 316 -25.52 20.71 5.51
CA ASN A 316 -25.57 19.48 6.29
C ASN A 316 -24.19 19.21 6.88
N ARG A 317 -23.92 19.75 8.08
CA ARG A 317 -22.76 19.32 8.87
C ARG A 317 -23.07 17.97 9.52
N TYR A 318 -22.07 17.09 9.61
CA TYR A 318 -22.21 15.90 10.47
C TYR A 318 -22.57 16.35 11.90
N SER A 319 -23.70 15.88 12.42
CA SER A 319 -24.11 16.11 13.81
C SER A 319 -24.13 14.77 14.55
N ASN A 320 -23.84 14.81 15.85
CA ASN A 320 -23.86 13.61 16.71
C ASN A 320 -25.21 12.86 16.68
N ASP A 321 -26.32 13.54 16.36
CA ASP A 321 -27.67 12.99 16.49
C ASP A 321 -28.18 12.27 15.23
N SER A 322 -27.66 12.58 14.03
CA SER A 322 -28.17 11.97 12.78
C SER A 322 -27.74 10.51 12.58
N TYR A 323 -26.77 10.01 13.36
CA TYR A 323 -26.27 8.63 13.25
C TYR A 323 -26.60 7.73 14.46
N ILE A 324 -27.04 8.27 15.60
CA ILE A 324 -27.47 7.44 16.75
C ILE A 324 -28.65 6.54 16.38
N GLY A 325 -29.51 6.98 15.45
CA GLY A 325 -30.59 6.16 14.89
C GLY A 325 -30.16 5.06 13.91
N LYS A 326 -28.90 5.06 13.45
CA LYS A 326 -28.33 4.04 12.55
C LYS A 326 -27.23 3.19 13.19
N ARG A 327 -26.86 3.42 14.46
CA ARG A 327 -25.94 2.54 15.21
C ARG A 327 -26.51 1.15 15.48
N GLU A 328 -27.82 0.95 15.39
CA GLU A 328 -28.41 -0.41 15.41
C GLU A 328 -28.20 -1.17 14.09
N THR A 329 -27.77 -0.49 13.02
CA THR A 329 -27.53 -1.11 11.71
C THR A 329 -26.30 -0.53 11.01
N ALA A 330 -25.25 -0.16 11.76
CA ALA A 330 -23.88 -0.13 11.22
C ALA A 330 -23.46 -1.58 10.96
N HIS A 331 -24.17 -2.19 10.02
CA HIS A 331 -23.77 -3.36 9.32
C HIS A 331 -22.42 -3.00 8.71
N MET A 332 -21.39 -3.69 9.19
CA MET A 332 -20.29 -4.25 8.40
C MET A 332 -20.59 -4.16 6.88
N SER A 333 -19.59 -3.90 6.03
CA SER A 333 -19.77 -3.94 4.57
C SER A 333 -20.65 -5.14 4.15
N PRO A 334 -21.49 -5.10 3.10
CA PRO A 334 -22.26 -6.29 2.67
C PRO A 334 -21.39 -7.56 2.52
N VAL A 335 -20.09 -7.39 2.23
CA VAL A 335 -19.07 -8.45 2.23
C VAL A 335 -18.66 -8.86 3.64
N GLU A 336 -18.51 -7.94 4.58
CA GLU A 336 -18.24 -8.20 6.01
C GLU A 336 -19.47 -8.67 6.80
N VAL A 337 -20.71 -8.35 6.41
CA VAL A 337 -21.95 -8.95 6.94
C VAL A 337 -22.17 -10.32 6.36
N ALA A 338 -21.90 -10.53 5.08
CA ALA A 338 -21.89 -11.85 4.47
C ALA A 338 -20.82 -12.75 5.12
N LYS A 339 -19.60 -12.23 5.37
CA LYS A 339 -18.51 -12.95 6.03
C LYS A 339 -18.74 -13.09 7.55
N GLY A 340 -19.15 -12.04 8.26
CA GLY A 340 -19.40 -12.04 9.71
C GLY A 340 -20.66 -12.81 10.13
N GLY A 341 -21.69 -12.85 9.26
CA GLY A 341 -22.86 -13.71 9.40
C GLY A 341 -22.54 -15.19 9.12
N ALA A 342 -21.68 -15.48 8.15
CA ALA A 342 -21.14 -16.81 7.91
C ALA A 342 -20.21 -17.29 9.04
N VAL A 343 -19.38 -16.41 9.62
CA VAL A 343 -18.45 -16.74 10.72
C VAL A 343 -19.20 -17.14 12.01
N ARG A 344 -20.30 -16.47 12.35
CA ARG A 344 -21.11 -16.82 13.56
C ARG A 344 -21.88 -18.12 13.44
N SER A 345 -22.07 -18.64 12.22
CA SER A 345 -22.81 -19.88 11.94
C SER A 345 -21.94 -21.00 11.39
N ASN A 346 -20.61 -20.81 11.35
CA ASN A 346 -19.68 -21.79 10.83
C ASN A 346 -19.38 -22.88 11.87
N PRO A 347 -19.68 -24.17 11.60
CA PRO A 347 -19.42 -25.26 12.53
C PRO A 347 -17.94 -25.43 12.86
N VAL A 348 -17.03 -25.01 11.97
CA VAL A 348 -15.58 -25.02 12.24
C VAL A 348 -15.21 -24.10 13.41
N TYR A 349 -15.97 -23.04 13.62
CA TYR A 349 -15.71 -22.02 14.63
C TYR A 349 -16.56 -22.16 15.89
N GLU A 350 -17.32 -23.25 16.00
CA GLU A 350 -18.19 -23.51 17.14
C GLU A 350 -17.40 -23.46 18.46
N ASN A 351 -17.92 -22.71 19.44
CA ASN A 351 -17.29 -22.49 20.75
C ASN A 351 -15.88 -21.86 20.72
N ILE A 352 -15.45 -21.28 19.59
CA ILE A 352 -14.23 -20.47 19.51
C ILE A 352 -14.56 -19.01 19.83
N ARG A 353 -13.70 -18.34 20.60
CA ARG A 353 -13.88 -16.91 20.93
C ARG A 353 -13.91 -16.09 19.64
N PHE A 354 -14.87 -15.18 19.50
CA PHE A 354 -15.07 -14.37 18.30
C PHE A 354 -13.79 -13.72 17.73
N GLY A 355 -12.94 -13.13 18.57
CA GLY A 355 -11.66 -12.56 18.13
C GLY A 355 -10.73 -13.59 17.45
N ALA A 356 -10.70 -14.83 17.93
CA ALA A 356 -9.97 -15.91 17.29
C ALA A 356 -10.64 -16.42 16.00
N GLN A 357 -11.97 -16.39 15.93
CA GLN A 357 -12.70 -16.70 14.69
C GLN A 357 -12.36 -15.69 13.59
N ILE A 358 -12.26 -14.40 13.93
CA ILE A 358 -11.85 -13.35 13.01
C ILE A 358 -10.43 -13.61 12.50
N THR A 359 -9.48 -13.89 13.38
CA THR A 359 -8.10 -14.21 12.98
C THR A 359 -8.03 -15.43 12.05
N LEU A 360 -8.76 -16.51 12.34
CA LEU A 360 -8.79 -17.72 11.51
C LEU A 360 -9.46 -17.46 10.16
N SER A 361 -10.54 -16.68 10.15
CA SER A 361 -11.26 -16.28 8.95
C SER A 361 -10.40 -15.40 8.05
N GLN A 362 -9.72 -14.41 8.63
CA GLN A 362 -8.76 -13.57 7.92
C GLN A 362 -7.66 -14.44 7.31
N ALA A 363 -7.17 -15.45 8.06
CA ALA A 363 -6.21 -16.45 7.58
C ALA A 363 -6.69 -17.39 6.46
N GLY A 364 -7.92 -17.21 5.95
CA GLY A 364 -8.47 -18.04 4.89
C GLY A 364 -8.99 -19.39 5.35
N LEU A 365 -9.10 -19.62 6.66
CA LEU A 365 -9.36 -20.95 7.25
C LEU A 365 -10.84 -21.18 7.55
N TYR A 366 -11.66 -21.11 6.50
CA TYR A 366 -13.12 -21.14 6.62
C TYR A 366 -13.69 -22.54 6.80
N THR A 367 -13.02 -23.55 6.25
CA THR A 367 -13.55 -24.92 6.17
C THR A 367 -12.52 -25.90 6.73
N VAL A 368 -12.98 -27.09 7.13
CA VAL A 368 -12.08 -28.19 7.53
C VAL A 368 -11.03 -28.51 6.46
N ALA A 369 -11.33 -28.28 5.18
CA ALA A 369 -10.40 -28.54 4.09
C ALA A 369 -9.23 -27.53 4.06
N ASP A 370 -9.47 -26.27 4.40
CA ASP A 370 -8.45 -25.22 4.36
C ASP A 370 -7.32 -25.53 5.35
N PHE A 371 -7.68 -26.09 6.50
CA PHE A 371 -6.71 -26.50 7.53
C PHE A 371 -5.79 -27.66 7.10
N LYS A 372 -6.09 -28.39 6.03
CA LYS A 372 -5.18 -29.43 5.51
C LYS A 372 -3.96 -28.85 4.81
N THR A 373 -3.96 -27.56 4.52
CA THR A 373 -2.84 -26.86 3.87
C THR A 373 -1.83 -26.28 4.87
N ILE A 374 -2.20 -26.23 6.16
CA ILE A 374 -1.48 -25.56 7.24
C ILE A 374 -1.27 -26.49 8.45
N THR A 375 -0.11 -26.41 9.09
CA THR A 375 0.25 -27.20 10.28
C THR A 375 -0.31 -26.57 11.56
N LYS A 376 -0.41 -27.38 12.63
CA LYS A 376 -0.80 -26.87 13.96
C LYS A 376 0.11 -25.75 14.45
N GLN A 377 1.40 -25.85 14.15
CA GLN A 377 2.38 -24.88 14.62
C GLN A 377 2.21 -23.55 13.92
N GLU A 378 1.92 -23.55 12.61
CA GLU A 378 1.59 -22.35 11.85
C GLU A 378 0.28 -21.70 12.35
N VAL A 379 -0.74 -22.50 12.69
CA VAL A 379 -1.99 -21.96 13.27
C VAL A 379 -1.76 -21.32 14.64
N LEU A 380 -0.84 -21.87 15.46
CA LEU A 380 -0.46 -21.29 16.75
C LEU A 380 0.37 -20.00 16.62
N MET A 381 0.95 -19.72 15.46
CA MET A 381 1.66 -18.47 15.19
C MET A 381 0.70 -17.31 14.87
N LEU A 382 -0.58 -17.59 14.61
CA LEU A 382 -1.57 -16.56 14.32
C LEU A 382 -1.86 -15.71 15.59
N PRO A 383 -1.89 -14.37 15.49
CA PRO A 383 -2.13 -13.49 16.63
C PRO A 383 -3.42 -13.81 17.38
N GLY A 384 -3.33 -14.02 18.70
CA GLY A 384 -4.51 -14.32 19.52
C GLY A 384 -5.02 -15.77 19.42
N ILE A 385 -4.34 -16.64 18.68
CA ILE A 385 -4.64 -18.08 18.64
C ILE A 385 -3.78 -18.81 19.67
N GLY A 386 -4.44 -19.41 20.67
CA GLY A 386 -3.79 -20.20 21.70
C GLY A 386 -4.02 -21.70 21.54
N LYS A 387 -3.32 -22.51 22.34
CA LYS A 387 -3.48 -23.98 22.37
C LYS A 387 -4.93 -24.42 22.51
N LYS A 388 -5.71 -23.75 23.37
CA LYS A 388 -7.14 -24.02 23.55
C LYS A 388 -7.97 -23.82 22.29
N THR A 389 -7.62 -22.83 21.46
CA THR A 389 -8.30 -22.60 20.18
C THR A 389 -7.99 -23.73 19.21
N VAL A 390 -6.73 -24.19 19.15
CA VAL A 390 -6.33 -25.32 18.30
C VAL A 390 -6.98 -26.62 18.75
N GLU A 391 -7.03 -26.89 20.05
CA GLU A 391 -7.75 -28.04 20.62
C GLU A 391 -9.24 -28.00 20.27
N GLN A 392 -9.87 -26.82 20.32
CA GLN A 392 -11.27 -26.64 19.94
C GLN A 392 -11.48 -26.84 18.43
N LEU A 393 -10.56 -26.40 17.58
CA LEU A 393 -10.61 -26.66 16.13
C LEU A 393 -10.59 -28.17 15.84
N GLU A 394 -9.70 -28.93 16.50
CA GLU A 394 -9.68 -30.39 16.37
C GLU A 394 -10.98 -31.04 16.84
N HIS A 395 -11.54 -30.54 17.94
CA HIS A 395 -12.85 -30.99 18.42
C HIS A 395 -13.97 -30.72 17.40
N ASN A 396 -13.87 -29.61 16.67
CA ASN A 396 -14.80 -29.23 15.60
C ASN A 396 -14.53 -29.97 14.28
N GLY A 397 -13.65 -30.99 14.28
CA GLY A 397 -13.38 -31.86 13.13
C GLY A 397 -12.27 -31.38 12.19
N VAL A 398 -11.49 -30.36 12.58
CA VAL A 398 -10.35 -29.88 11.80
C VAL A 398 -9.20 -30.88 11.84
N ILE A 399 -8.62 -31.17 10.67
CA ILE A 399 -7.40 -31.97 10.53
C ILE A 399 -6.33 -31.09 9.89
N PHE A 400 -5.26 -30.84 10.63
CA PHE A 400 -4.12 -30.05 10.18
C PHE A 400 -3.20 -30.84 9.24
N LYS A 401 -2.41 -30.12 8.44
CA LYS A 401 -1.27 -30.69 7.72
C LYS A 401 -0.32 -31.37 8.71
N ALA A 402 0.11 -32.58 8.35
CA ALA A 402 1.02 -33.41 9.14
C ALA A 402 2.40 -32.80 9.30
#